data_AF-A0A7K4GW52-F1
#
_entry.id   AF-A0A7K4GW52-F1
#
_cell.length_a   1.000
_cell.length_b   1.000
_cell.length_c   1.000
_cell.angle_alpha   90.00
_cell.angle_beta   90.00
_cell.angle_gamma   90.00
#
_symmetry.space_group_name_H-M   'P 1'
#
loop_
_entity.id
_entity.type
_entity.pdbx_description
1 polymer ?
#
loop_
_entity_poly.entity_id
_entity_poly.type
_entity_poly.pdbx_seq_one_letter_code
_entity_poly.pdbx_strand_id
1 'polypeptide(L)'
;MSNIPSVFRGFVSNVLKNHKENKGYNLAFRSAILSDKDLAQAHKERIIKISTGIVEELQESSAFFKSREKKRLINSFVFIYNIINAIVYHHIVFMDLFQKDEDLIDYISNLLAFTIEYLQKNSNIENIL
;
A
#
# COMPACT_ATOMS: atom_id res chain seq x y z
N MET A 1 -6.28 21.09 -4.13
CA MET A 1 -5.23 20.46 -3.29
C MET A 1 -5.16 18.99 -3.67
N SER A 2 -3.96 18.45 -3.79
CA SER A 2 -3.73 17.03 -4.10
C SER A 2 -4.39 16.15 -3.03
N ASN A 3 -5.24 15.20 -3.43
CA ASN A 3 -5.86 14.24 -2.50
C ASN A 3 -4.90 13.09 -2.08
N ILE A 4 -3.67 13.09 -2.60
CA ILE A 4 -2.72 11.96 -2.51
C ILE A 4 -2.46 11.52 -1.06
N PRO A 5 -2.23 12.44 -0.09
CA PRO A 5 -2.06 12.03 1.32
C PRO A 5 -3.30 11.33 1.89
N SER A 6 -4.51 11.78 1.51
CA SER A 6 -5.76 11.16 1.93
C SER A 6 -5.93 9.75 1.34
N VAL A 7 -5.54 9.55 0.07
CA VAL A 7 -5.57 8.23 -0.58
C VAL A 7 -4.64 7.27 0.16
N PHE A 8 -3.41 7.70 0.48
CA PHE A 8 -2.47 6.85 1.21
C PHE A 8 -2.91 6.55 2.64
N ARG A 9 -3.46 7.54 3.35
CA ARG A 9 -4.02 7.33 4.68
C ARG A 9 -5.16 6.31 4.64
N GLY A 10 -6.10 6.46 3.72
CA GLY A 10 -7.21 5.52 3.53
C GLY A 10 -6.72 4.11 3.19
N PHE A 11 -5.70 4.01 2.34
CA PHE A 11 -5.08 2.74 1.99
C PHE A 11 -4.48 2.02 3.21
N VAL A 12 -3.61 2.69 3.97
CA VAL A 12 -2.97 2.10 5.16
C VAL A 12 -4.01 1.75 6.23
N SER A 13 -4.97 2.66 6.48
CA SER A 13 -6.06 2.44 7.42
C SER A 13 -6.89 1.20 7.07
N ASN A 14 -7.19 0.99 5.79
CA ASN A 14 -7.96 -0.17 5.35
C ASN A 14 -7.19 -1.48 5.55
N VAL A 15 -5.88 -1.49 5.29
CA VAL A 15 -5.04 -2.67 5.57
C VAL A 15 -5.01 -2.95 7.07
N LEU A 16 -4.78 -1.93 7.90
CA LEU A 16 -4.75 -2.07 9.36
C LEU A 16 -6.08 -2.58 9.92
N LYS A 17 -7.20 -1.98 9.50
CA LYS A 17 -8.55 -2.39 9.88
C LYS A 17 -8.81 -3.85 9.52
N ASN A 18 -8.46 -4.26 8.29
CA ASN A 18 -8.64 -5.64 7.86
C ASN A 18 -7.85 -6.62 8.74
N HIS A 19 -6.62 -6.28 9.12
CA HIS A 19 -5.82 -7.13 10.01
C HIS A 19 -6.38 -7.24 11.41
N LYS A 20 -6.96 -6.16 11.97
CA LYS A 20 -7.60 -6.21 13.28
C LYS A 20 -8.88 -7.03 13.26
N GLU A 21 -9.76 -6.78 12.30
CA GLU A 21 -11.05 -7.47 12.18
C GLU A 21 -10.88 -8.97 11.89
N ASN A 22 -9.84 -9.33 11.12
CA ASN A 22 -9.63 -10.70 10.65
C ASN A 22 -8.36 -11.33 11.23
N LYS A 23 -7.93 -10.94 12.45
CA LYS A 23 -6.64 -11.35 13.04
C LYS A 23 -6.44 -12.88 13.03
N GLY A 24 -7.41 -13.64 13.55
CA GLY A 24 -7.33 -15.10 13.61
C GLY A 24 -7.27 -15.75 12.23
N TYR A 25 -8.08 -15.25 11.29
CA TYR A 25 -8.05 -15.68 9.90
C TYR A 25 -6.68 -15.40 9.26
N ASN A 26 -6.12 -14.19 9.43
CA ASN A 26 -4.85 -13.81 8.83
C ASN A 26 -3.66 -14.64 9.36
N LEU A 27 -3.70 -15.05 10.62
CA LEU A 27 -2.72 -15.98 11.20
C LEU A 27 -2.79 -17.35 10.51
N ALA A 28 -3.97 -17.95 10.46
CA ALA A 28 -4.16 -19.26 9.81
C ALA A 28 -3.85 -19.20 8.30
N PHE A 29 -4.27 -18.13 7.64
CA PHE A 29 -4.08 -17.89 6.23
C PHE A 29 -2.60 -17.85 5.83
N ARG A 30 -1.73 -17.24 6.65
CA ARG A 30 -0.28 -17.18 6.39
C ARG A 30 0.39 -18.55 6.40
N SER A 31 -0.12 -19.50 7.17
CA SER A 31 0.37 -20.88 7.11
C SER A 31 -0.23 -21.63 5.92
N ALA A 32 -1.53 -21.49 5.70
CA ALA A 32 -2.25 -22.19 4.63
C ALA A 32 -1.75 -21.84 3.23
N ILE A 33 -1.41 -20.56 2.98
CA ILE A 33 -0.95 -20.08 1.68
C ILE A 33 0.37 -20.73 1.22
N LEU A 34 1.17 -21.28 2.15
CA LEU A 34 2.42 -21.95 1.82
C LEU A 34 2.20 -23.37 1.27
N SER A 35 1.07 -24.00 1.61
CA SER A 35 0.73 -25.36 1.22
C SER A 35 -0.34 -25.44 0.13
N ASP A 36 -1.12 -24.38 -0.08
CA ASP A 36 -2.24 -24.32 -1.02
C ASP A 36 -1.93 -23.35 -2.18
N LYS A 37 -1.74 -23.90 -3.38
CA LYS A 37 -1.39 -23.13 -4.59
C LYS A 37 -2.55 -22.27 -5.09
N ASP A 38 -3.79 -22.75 -4.97
CA ASP A 38 -4.97 -22.03 -5.45
C ASP A 38 -5.24 -20.84 -4.54
N LEU A 39 -5.08 -21.04 -3.22
CA LEU A 39 -5.14 -19.98 -2.23
C LEU A 39 -4.03 -18.93 -2.46
N ALA A 40 -2.80 -19.38 -2.74
CA ALA A 40 -1.69 -18.49 -3.06
C ALA A 40 -1.93 -17.66 -4.32
N GLN A 41 -2.53 -18.27 -5.33
CA GLN A 41 -2.88 -17.58 -6.57
C GLN A 41 -4.01 -16.56 -6.35
N ALA A 42 -5.10 -16.96 -5.68
CA ALA A 42 -6.20 -16.06 -5.34
C ALA A 42 -5.73 -14.87 -4.49
N HIS A 43 -4.76 -15.08 -3.58
CA HIS A 43 -4.16 -14.00 -2.81
C HIS A 43 -3.42 -12.99 -3.68
N LYS A 44 -2.58 -13.47 -4.61
CA LYS A 44 -1.86 -12.60 -5.55
C LYS A 44 -2.82 -11.77 -6.38
N GLU A 45 -3.88 -12.39 -6.91
CA GLU A 45 -4.91 -11.69 -7.68
C GLU A 45 -5.63 -10.64 -6.86
N ARG A 46 -5.92 -10.94 -5.58
CA ARG A 46 -6.51 -9.97 -4.66
C ARG A 46 -5.60 -8.76 -4.43
N ILE A 47 -4.29 -8.97 -4.24
CA ILE A 47 -3.32 -7.87 -4.08
C ILE A 47 -3.27 -7.01 -5.34
N ILE A 48 -3.25 -7.64 -6.52
CA ILE A 48 -3.28 -6.92 -7.80
C ILE A 48 -4.56 -6.08 -7.90
N LYS A 49 -5.72 -6.64 -7.56
CA LYS A 49 -7.00 -5.91 -7.58
C LYS A 49 -6.99 -4.69 -6.65
N ILE A 50 -6.48 -4.83 -5.43
CA ILE A 50 -6.35 -3.71 -4.48
C ILE A 50 -5.40 -2.64 -5.04
N SER A 51 -4.26 -3.07 -5.57
CA SER A 51 -3.24 -2.17 -6.14
C SER A 51 -3.78 -1.41 -7.35
N THR A 52 -4.56 -2.07 -8.21
CA THR A 52 -5.23 -1.43 -9.35
C THR A 52 -6.20 -0.35 -8.89
N GLY A 53 -7.04 -0.60 -7.88
CA GLY A 53 -7.99 0.39 -7.38
C GLY A 53 -7.30 1.67 -6.86
N ILE A 54 -6.20 1.51 -6.11
CA ILE A 54 -5.43 2.66 -5.61
C ILE A 54 -4.77 3.42 -6.77
N VAL A 55 -4.21 2.71 -7.75
CA VAL A 55 -3.62 3.35 -8.93
C VAL A 55 -4.66 4.13 -9.71
N GLU A 56 -5.87 3.60 -9.87
CA GLU A 56 -6.98 4.31 -10.52
C GLU A 56 -7.34 5.59 -9.77
N GLU A 57 -7.52 5.52 -8.45
CA GLU A 57 -7.83 6.69 -7.61
C GLU A 57 -6.72 7.76 -7.68
N LEU A 58 -5.45 7.36 -7.69
CA LEU A 58 -4.32 8.26 -7.84
C LEU A 58 -4.21 8.86 -9.26
N GLN A 59 -4.52 8.07 -10.29
CA GLN A 59 -4.54 8.54 -11.66
C GLN A 59 -5.71 9.47 -11.92
N GLU A 60 -6.84 9.37 -11.23
CA GLU A 60 -7.94 10.34 -11.39
C GLU A 60 -7.56 11.72 -10.82
N SER A 61 -6.78 11.71 -9.74
CA SER A 61 -6.56 12.85 -8.86
C SER A 61 -5.26 13.63 -9.08
N SER A 62 -4.31 13.10 -9.83
CA SER A 62 -2.98 13.71 -9.97
C SER A 62 -2.38 13.58 -11.38
N ALA A 63 -1.97 14.72 -11.95
CA ALA A 63 -1.30 14.76 -13.24
C ALA A 63 0.00 13.92 -13.27
N PHE A 64 0.72 13.85 -12.15
CA PHE A 64 1.93 13.04 -12.03
C PHE A 64 1.66 11.54 -12.20
N PHE A 65 0.53 11.04 -11.68
CA PHE A 65 0.16 9.64 -11.84
C PHE A 65 -0.48 9.39 -13.21
N LYS A 66 -1.23 10.36 -13.76
CA LYS A 66 -1.80 10.28 -15.13
C LYS A 66 -0.75 10.07 -16.21
N SER A 67 0.41 10.70 -16.08
CA SER A 67 1.48 10.62 -17.09
C SER A 67 2.28 9.31 -17.05
N ARG A 68 2.06 8.45 -16.06
CA ARG A 68 2.83 7.21 -15.87
C ARG A 68 2.07 5.99 -16.38
N GLU A 69 2.83 5.01 -16.87
CA GLU A 69 2.26 3.74 -17.36
C GLU A 69 1.55 2.98 -16.23
N LYS A 70 0.25 2.68 -16.43
CA LYS A 70 -0.61 2.03 -15.43
C LYS A 70 -0.06 0.70 -14.94
N LYS A 71 0.45 -0.16 -15.83
CA LYS A 71 1.01 -1.47 -15.47
C LYS A 71 2.20 -1.35 -14.52
N ARG A 72 3.10 -0.39 -14.79
CA ARG A 72 4.27 -0.11 -13.94
C ARG A 72 3.85 0.44 -12.57
N LEU A 73 2.85 1.31 -12.52
CA LEU A 73 2.26 1.77 -11.26
C LEU A 73 1.66 0.62 -10.45
N ILE A 74 0.85 -0.24 -11.07
CA ILE A 74 0.24 -1.40 -10.39
C ILE A 74 1.31 -2.28 -9.76
N ASN A 75 2.37 -2.63 -10.49
CA ASN A 75 3.48 -3.43 -9.95
C ASN A 75 4.16 -2.75 -8.76
N SER A 76 4.32 -1.42 -8.81
CA SER A 76 4.89 -0.65 -7.70
C SER A 76 3.97 -0.69 -6.47
N PHE A 77 2.66 -0.58 -6.66
CA PHE A 77 1.68 -0.65 -5.58
C PHE A 77 1.51 -2.07 -5.01
N VAL A 78 1.68 -3.12 -5.82
CA VAL A 78 1.77 -4.51 -5.33
C VAL A 78 2.95 -4.65 -4.37
N PHE A 79 4.10 -4.09 -4.71
CA PHE A 79 5.28 -4.09 -3.84
C PHE A 79 5.02 -3.30 -2.55
N ILE A 80 4.50 -2.08 -2.66
CA ILE A 80 4.16 -1.21 -1.51
C ILE A 80 3.14 -1.90 -0.60
N TYR A 81 2.08 -2.51 -1.16
CA TYR A 81 1.09 -3.26 -0.40
C TYR A 81 1.74 -4.34 0.46
N ASN A 82 2.65 -5.13 -0.11
CA ASN A 82 3.30 -6.21 0.62
C ASN A 82 4.18 -5.71 1.78
N ILE A 83 4.85 -4.57 1.61
CA ILE A 83 5.59 -3.91 2.70
C ILE A 83 4.64 -3.46 3.81
N ILE A 84 3.59 -2.72 3.46
CA ILE A 84 2.60 -2.22 4.45
C ILE A 84 1.98 -3.41 5.19
N ASN A 85 1.58 -4.44 4.46
CA ASN A 85 1.00 -5.67 5.01
C ASN A 85 1.96 -6.37 5.98
N ALA A 86 3.26 -6.38 5.71
CA ALA A 86 4.27 -6.93 6.62
C ALA A 86 4.42 -6.09 7.89
N ILE A 87 4.52 -4.76 7.76
CA ILE A 87 4.64 -3.84 8.89
C ILE A 87 3.40 -3.92 9.78
N VAL A 88 2.21 -3.83 9.19
CA VAL A 88 0.91 -3.91 9.88
C VAL A 88 0.77 -5.25 10.62
N TYR A 89 1.10 -6.35 9.95
CA TYR A 89 1.05 -7.67 10.57
C TYR A 89 1.99 -7.75 11.78
N HIS A 90 3.21 -7.22 11.64
CA HIS A 90 4.18 -7.22 12.73
C HIS A 90 3.70 -6.39 13.92
N HIS A 91 3.14 -5.21 13.63
CA HIS A 91 2.51 -4.33 14.61
C HIS A 91 1.39 -5.02 15.40
N ILE A 92 0.51 -5.76 14.73
CA ILE A 92 -0.69 -6.36 15.36
C ILE A 92 -0.40 -7.69 16.07
N VAL A 93 0.54 -8.47 15.55
CA VAL A 93 0.72 -9.87 15.97
C VAL A 93 1.92 -10.04 16.88
N PHE A 94 3.04 -9.39 16.58
CA PHE A 94 4.30 -9.65 17.27
C PHE A 94 4.62 -8.58 18.31
N MET A 95 4.62 -7.31 17.92
CA MET A 95 4.90 -6.21 18.84
C MET A 95 4.34 -4.89 18.32
N ASP A 96 3.84 -4.07 19.23
CA ASP A 96 3.38 -2.72 18.92
C ASP A 96 4.57 -1.84 18.47
N LEU A 97 4.77 -1.72 17.16
CA LEU A 97 5.74 -0.78 16.57
C LEU A 97 5.45 0.70 16.91
N PHE A 98 4.20 1.01 17.22
CA PHE A 98 3.71 2.35 17.58
C PHE A 98 2.76 2.23 18.77
N GLN A 99 2.61 3.27 19.57
CA GLN A 99 1.67 3.24 20.71
C GLN A 99 0.21 3.28 20.26
N LYS A 100 -0.07 3.99 19.16
CA LYS A 100 -1.41 4.08 18.57
C LYS A 100 -1.38 3.69 17.11
N ASP A 101 -2.44 3.02 16.67
CA ASP A 101 -2.72 2.76 15.25
C ASP A 101 -2.57 4.00 14.37
N GLU A 102 -3.04 5.14 14.90
CA GLU A 102 -3.03 6.41 14.20
C GLU A 102 -1.61 6.87 13.89
N ASP A 103 -0.67 6.66 14.82
CA ASP A 103 0.74 7.01 14.62
C ASP A 103 1.36 6.14 13.51
N LEU A 104 0.99 4.86 13.43
CA LEU A 104 1.41 3.97 12.35
C LEU A 104 0.83 4.42 11.00
N ILE A 105 -0.46 4.75 10.95
CA ILE A 105 -1.15 5.23 9.75
C ILE A 105 -0.49 6.53 9.27
N ASP A 106 -0.31 7.50 10.16
CA ASP A 106 0.36 8.76 9.88
C ASP A 106 1.78 8.54 9.37
N TYR A 107 2.57 7.72 10.05
CA TYR A 107 3.95 7.48 9.67
C TYR A 107 4.08 6.89 8.26
N ILE A 108 3.34 5.81 7.97
CA ILE A 108 3.42 5.14 6.66
C ILE A 108 2.86 6.04 5.55
N SER A 109 1.71 6.68 5.78
CA SER A 109 1.09 7.53 4.76
C SER A 109 1.93 8.76 4.42
N ASN A 110 2.55 9.38 5.43
CA ASN A 110 3.49 10.49 5.23
C ASN A 110 4.77 10.04 4.52
N LEU A 111 5.30 8.85 4.84
CA LEU A 111 6.47 8.30 4.14
C LEU A 111 6.18 8.08 2.65
N LEU A 112 4.99 7.56 2.31
CA LEU A 112 4.56 7.39 0.91
C LEU A 112 4.40 8.75 0.22
N ALA A 113 3.71 9.69 0.86
CA ALA A 113 3.54 11.04 0.33
C ALA A 113 4.89 11.72 0.07
N PHE A 114 5.79 11.70 1.05
CA PHE A 114 7.15 12.23 0.94
C PHE A 114 7.92 11.59 -0.22
N THR A 115 7.85 10.27 -0.37
CA THR A 115 8.53 9.55 -1.45
C THR A 115 8.03 10.01 -2.82
N ILE A 116 6.72 10.17 -2.97
CA ILE A 116 6.11 10.65 -4.22
C ILE A 116 6.47 12.11 -4.49
N GLU A 117 6.44 12.98 -3.49
CA GLU A 117 6.86 14.38 -3.62
C GLU A 117 8.33 14.50 -4.02
N TYR A 118 9.20 13.70 -3.41
CA TYR A 118 10.61 13.62 -3.76
C TYR A 118 10.80 13.20 -5.22
N LEU A 119 10.09 12.15 -5.66
CA LEU A 119 10.14 11.70 -7.05
C LEU A 119 9.58 12.75 -8.02
N GLN A 120 8.50 13.45 -7.65
CA GLN A 120 7.92 14.54 -8.44
C GLN A 120 8.93 15.68 -8.67
N LYS A 121 9.58 16.14 -7.61
CA LYS A 121 10.58 17.21 -7.67
C LYS A 121 11.76 16.83 -8.57
N ASN A 122 12.26 15.60 -8.45
CA ASN A 122 13.42 15.14 -9.23
C ASN A 122 13.07 14.71 -10.66
N SER A 123 11.84 14.27 -10.94
CA SER A 123 11.39 13.99 -12.31
C SER A 123 11.31 15.26 -13.18
N ASN A 124 11.16 16.44 -12.56
CA ASN A 124 11.18 17.72 -13.27
C ASN A 124 12.60 18.21 -13.59
N ILE A 125 13.64 17.61 -12.98
CA ILE A 125 15.05 17.98 -13.20
C ILE A 125 15.62 17.24 -14.41
N GLU A 126 15.14 16.02 -14.71
CA GLU A 126 15.58 15.23 -15.88
C GLU A 126 15.09 15.76 -17.24
N ASN A 127 14.28 16.83 -17.28
CA ASN A 127 13.85 17.52 -18.51
C ASN A 127 14.66 18.81 -18.82
N ILE A 128 15.81 19.03 -18.14
CA ILE A 128 16.67 20.22 -18.31
C ILE A 128 18.07 19.87 -18.86
N LEU A 129 18.34 18.60 -19.19
CA LEU A 129 19.54 18.16 -19.92
C LEU A 129 19.13 17.44 -21.22
#